data_AF-A0A7V0SFD6-F1
#
_entry.id   AF-A0A7V0SFD6-F1
#
_cell.length_a   1.000
_cell.length_b   1.000
_cell.length_c   1.000
_cell.angle_alpha   90.00
_cell.angle_beta   90.00
_cell.angle_gamma   90.00
#
_symmetry.space_group_name_H-M   'P 1'
#
loop_
_entity.id
_entity.type
_entity.pdbx_description
1 polymer ?
#
loop_
_entity_poly.entity_id
_entity_poly.type
_entity_poly.pdbx_seq_one_letter_code
_entity_poly.pdbx_strand_id
1 'polypeptide(L)'
;MNTMRINCSHCGASRTVPSDQWADHANFITCENCGRKIKTVRCPGCGTAYSITFDFVKNTRYRVNCKKCLARFIITFPESCTVPPAPAADRPDEALSPSAPKPPAGPTAPKPRSPYRESIYTINGFLRAVGSSFTRKKILPASLAVAVVYALGSLIGALLSRLPLPAGADRLLTPFTLSKQMLMFFVIYLMGSALVAGITLDETRENRRPLGVYLRGVTAHVAPIAAGAAAVLLLIELAVLVFGSIPLVGTLLYALLFIPVYGLSLAVAAAAVVGFWFYAPIMARHRGGFRRSMIELYRFTVRHNFSLLFNIAILAAGALAATGFLYLLHSLGLAAALGLSRVFIGPDASGLFSSMNPGVSALRVIFSSVFMNSGSGQSVLQGISIFIIGLSLTLITVVLAGIFISIVATISTRAYDEMEEQVPRDEKSAVFLLGLLVMLLVLLFLARWVLPV
;
A
#
# COMPACT_ATOMS: atom_id res chain seq x y z
N MET A 1 -28.91 -43.06 -18.00
CA MET A 1 -27.44 -42.97 -18.10
C MET A 1 -26.98 -41.73 -17.35
N ASN A 2 -26.22 -41.86 -16.26
CA ASN A 2 -25.70 -40.70 -15.54
C ASN A 2 -24.60 -40.04 -16.38
N THR A 3 -24.66 -38.73 -16.56
CA THR A 3 -23.62 -37.95 -17.25
C THR A 3 -23.02 -36.95 -16.27
N MET A 4 -21.71 -36.75 -16.33
CA MET A 4 -21.02 -35.77 -15.50
C MET A 4 -20.45 -34.68 -16.40
N ARG A 5 -20.67 -33.41 -16.03
CA ARG A 5 -20.03 -32.27 -16.69
C ARG A 5 -18.62 -32.08 -16.11
N ILE A 6 -17.61 -32.18 -16.96
CA ILE A 6 -16.21 -31.97 -16.62
C ILE A 6 -15.75 -30.67 -17.28
N ASN A 7 -15.08 -29.82 -16.51
CA ASN A 7 -14.55 -28.54 -16.99
C ASN A 7 -13.02 -28.59 -17.04
N CYS A 8 -12.44 -28.14 -18.13
CA CYS A 8 -11.00 -27.91 -18.25
C CYS A 8 -10.63 -26.66 -17.45
N SER A 9 -9.80 -26.80 -16.41
CA SER A 9 -9.37 -25.66 -15.60
C SER A 9 -8.41 -24.71 -16.32
N HIS A 10 -7.90 -25.12 -17.49
CA HIS A 10 -6.98 -24.33 -18.29
C HIS A 10 -7.69 -23.41 -19.30
N CYS A 11 -8.59 -23.95 -20.12
CA CYS A 11 -9.27 -23.19 -21.18
C CYS A 11 -10.77 -22.94 -20.91
N GLY A 12 -11.33 -23.48 -19.83
CA GLY A 12 -12.73 -23.31 -19.46
C GLY A 12 -13.72 -24.14 -20.30
N ALA A 13 -13.26 -24.89 -21.30
CA ALA A 13 -14.12 -25.78 -22.09
C ALA A 13 -14.77 -26.84 -21.19
N SER A 14 -16.07 -27.08 -21.40
CA SER A 14 -16.84 -28.07 -20.64
C SER A 14 -17.35 -29.18 -21.54
N ARG A 15 -17.19 -30.43 -21.14
CA ARG A 15 -17.71 -31.61 -21.84
C ARG A 15 -18.53 -32.46 -20.87
N THR A 16 -19.63 -33.03 -21.35
CA THR A 16 -20.38 -34.07 -20.65
C THR A 16 -19.80 -35.44 -20.98
N VAL A 17 -19.44 -36.20 -19.96
CA VAL A 17 -18.82 -37.52 -20.09
C VAL A 17 -19.75 -38.58 -19.48
N PRO A 18 -20.00 -39.71 -20.19
CA PRO A 18 -20.85 -40.78 -19.69
C PRO A 18 -20.23 -41.53 -18.51
N SER A 19 -21.08 -42.22 -17.74
CA SER A 19 -20.70 -42.78 -16.44
C SER A 19 -19.78 -44.01 -16.45
N ASP A 20 -19.35 -44.45 -17.61
CA ASP A 20 -18.42 -45.55 -17.83
C ASP A 20 -16.97 -45.03 -17.97
N GLN A 21 -16.78 -43.87 -18.61
CA GLN A 21 -15.44 -43.34 -18.94
C GLN A 21 -14.71 -42.61 -17.79
N TRP A 22 -15.40 -42.35 -16.67
CA TRP A 22 -14.88 -41.62 -15.49
C TRP A 22 -14.65 -42.53 -14.27
N ALA A 23 -15.10 -43.79 -14.31
CA ALA A 23 -15.09 -44.70 -13.17
C ALA A 23 -13.69 -45.27 -12.89
N ASP A 24 -12.82 -45.31 -13.90
CA ASP A 24 -11.47 -45.83 -13.75
C ASP A 24 -10.47 -44.77 -13.29
N HIS A 25 -9.86 -45.01 -12.13
CA HIS A 25 -8.80 -44.19 -11.53
C HIS A 25 -7.53 -44.02 -12.40
N ALA A 26 -7.42 -44.80 -13.48
CA ALA A 26 -6.30 -44.82 -14.41
C ALA A 26 -6.52 -43.97 -15.68
N ASN A 27 -7.77 -43.60 -16.00
CA ASN A 27 -8.08 -42.95 -17.28
C ASN A 27 -7.95 -41.43 -17.20
N PHE A 28 -7.38 -40.86 -18.26
CA PHE A 28 -7.27 -39.42 -18.48
C PHE A 28 -8.12 -39.01 -19.66
N ILE A 29 -8.77 -37.87 -19.53
CA ILE A 29 -9.57 -37.31 -20.62
C ILE A 29 -8.77 -36.15 -21.21
N THR A 30 -8.50 -36.20 -22.52
CA THR A 30 -7.82 -35.11 -23.22
C THR A 30 -8.84 -34.01 -23.55
N CYS A 31 -8.51 -32.77 -23.23
CA CYS A 31 -9.31 -31.62 -23.60
C CYS A 31 -9.18 -31.37 -25.11
N GLU A 32 -10.27 -31.47 -25.86
CA GLU A 32 -10.28 -31.24 -27.32
C GLU A 32 -9.85 -29.82 -27.70
N ASN A 33 -10.09 -28.83 -26.85
CA ASN A 33 -9.80 -27.43 -27.16
C ASN A 33 -8.33 -27.04 -26.91
N CYS A 34 -7.65 -27.65 -25.93
CA CYS A 34 -6.29 -27.26 -25.55
C CYS A 34 -5.30 -28.43 -25.42
N GLY A 35 -5.70 -29.66 -25.78
CA GLY A 35 -4.85 -30.85 -25.80
C GLY A 35 -4.41 -31.39 -24.43
N ARG A 36 -4.78 -30.73 -23.32
CA ARG A 36 -4.32 -31.10 -21.96
C ARG A 36 -5.07 -32.28 -21.39
N LYS A 37 -4.42 -33.08 -20.54
CA LYS A 37 -5.03 -34.23 -19.86
C LYS A 37 -5.81 -33.79 -18.62
N ILE A 38 -6.94 -34.42 -18.34
CA ILE A 38 -7.82 -34.15 -17.20
C ILE A 38 -7.99 -35.44 -16.40
N LYS A 39 -7.67 -35.39 -15.11
CA LYS A 39 -7.95 -36.47 -14.15
C LYS A 39 -9.11 -36.08 -13.23
N THR A 40 -10.09 -36.97 -13.06
CA THR A 40 -11.17 -36.82 -12.09
C THR A 40 -10.91 -37.63 -10.83
N VAL A 41 -11.10 -37.03 -9.66
CA VAL A 41 -10.92 -37.70 -8.36
C VAL A 41 -12.05 -37.33 -7.41
N ARG A 42 -12.55 -38.31 -6.65
CA ARG A 42 -13.56 -38.08 -5.60
C ARG A 42 -12.91 -37.94 -4.23
N CYS A 43 -13.42 -37.02 -3.44
CA CYS A 43 -13.07 -36.96 -2.03
C CYS A 43 -13.64 -38.20 -1.32
N PRO A 44 -12.83 -38.97 -0.57
CA PRO A 44 -13.31 -40.14 0.16
C PRO A 44 -14.25 -39.78 1.32
N GLY A 45 -14.16 -38.57 1.87
CA GLY A 45 -15.00 -38.15 2.99
C GLY A 45 -16.42 -37.73 2.60
N CYS A 46 -16.61 -37.06 1.47
CA CYS A 46 -17.92 -36.48 1.10
C CYS A 46 -18.34 -36.72 -0.35
N GLY A 47 -17.62 -37.55 -1.10
CA GLY A 47 -17.94 -37.94 -2.47
C GLY A 47 -17.84 -36.82 -3.52
N THR A 48 -17.44 -35.60 -3.14
CA THR A 48 -17.32 -34.47 -4.06
C THR A 48 -16.22 -34.73 -5.09
N ALA A 49 -16.55 -34.55 -6.37
CA ALA A 49 -15.62 -34.78 -7.47
C ALA A 49 -14.81 -33.53 -7.81
N TYR A 50 -13.53 -33.73 -8.08
CA TYR A 50 -12.54 -32.73 -8.50
C TYR A 50 -12.03 -33.10 -9.88
N SER A 51 -11.86 -32.11 -10.76
CA SER A 51 -11.19 -32.26 -12.05
C SER A 51 -9.86 -31.50 -12.03
N ILE A 52 -8.77 -32.19 -12.40
CA ILE A 52 -7.42 -31.63 -12.42
C ILE A 52 -6.88 -31.70 -13.84
N THR A 53 -6.63 -30.55 -14.45
CA THR A 53 -6.01 -30.46 -15.78
C THR A 53 -4.49 -30.34 -15.65
N PHE A 54 -3.75 -31.15 -16.40
CA PHE A 54 -2.28 -31.20 -16.39
C PHE A 54 -1.71 -31.58 -17.76
N ASP A 55 -0.47 -31.19 -18.03
CA ASP A 55 0.32 -31.69 -19.18
C ASP A 55 1.32 -32.74 -18.69
N PHE A 56 2.10 -32.37 -17.68
CA PHE A 56 3.02 -33.24 -16.95
C PHE A 56 2.88 -32.97 -15.45
N VAL A 57 3.19 -33.97 -14.64
CA VAL A 57 3.23 -33.86 -13.18
C VAL A 57 4.68 -33.95 -12.68
N LYS A 58 5.02 -33.18 -11.65
CA LYS A 58 6.35 -33.21 -11.05
C LYS A 58 6.55 -34.45 -10.17
N ASN A 59 5.50 -34.82 -9.43
CA ASN A 59 5.49 -35.97 -8.55
C ASN A 59 4.30 -36.86 -8.90
N THR A 60 4.41 -38.16 -8.67
CA THR A 60 3.29 -39.10 -8.85
C THR A 60 2.25 -39.01 -7.73
N ARG A 61 2.52 -38.29 -6.64
CA ARG A 61 1.62 -38.18 -5.48
C ARG A 61 1.44 -36.74 -5.03
N TYR A 62 0.18 -36.31 -4.93
CA TYR A 62 -0.19 -34.99 -4.42
C TYR A 62 -1.13 -35.12 -3.24
N ARG A 63 -0.80 -34.48 -2.12
CA ARG A 63 -1.69 -34.36 -0.95
C ARG A 63 -2.64 -33.19 -1.19
N VAL A 64 -3.94 -33.44 -1.07
CA VAL A 64 -4.99 -32.43 -1.26
C VAL A 64 -5.99 -32.45 -0.10
N ASN A 65 -6.56 -31.29 0.20
CA ASN A 65 -7.62 -31.14 1.18
C ASN A 65 -8.94 -30.88 0.46
N CYS A 66 -10.01 -31.59 0.85
CA CYS A 66 -11.33 -31.36 0.29
C CYS A 66 -11.87 -29.97 0.67
N LYS A 67 -12.31 -29.18 -0.30
CA LYS A 67 -12.93 -27.86 -0.06
C LYS A 67 -14.28 -27.94 0.67
N LYS A 68 -14.99 -29.07 0.57
CA LYS A 68 -16.33 -29.24 1.16
C LYS A 68 -16.28 -29.78 2.60
N CYS A 69 -15.46 -30.79 2.86
CA CYS A 69 -15.43 -31.48 4.17
C CYS A 69 -14.06 -31.45 4.86
N LEU A 70 -13.06 -30.76 4.29
CA LEU A 70 -11.69 -30.62 4.83
C LEU A 70 -10.90 -31.93 5.00
N ALA A 71 -11.47 -33.09 4.63
CA ALA A 71 -10.78 -34.37 4.63
C ALA A 71 -9.54 -34.33 3.72
N ARG A 72 -8.43 -34.88 4.21
CA ARG A 72 -7.15 -34.98 3.47
C ARG A 72 -7.10 -36.28 2.69
N PHE A 73 -6.72 -36.23 1.42
CA PHE A 73 -6.55 -37.42 0.58
C PHE A 73 -5.39 -37.24 -0.41
N ILE A 74 -4.93 -38.35 -0.99
CA ILE A 74 -3.80 -38.37 -1.92
C ILE A 74 -4.32 -38.65 -3.33
N ILE A 75 -3.85 -37.84 -4.28
CA ILE A 75 -4.08 -38.05 -5.71
C ILE A 75 -2.81 -38.66 -6.29
N THR A 76 -2.95 -39.83 -6.90
CA THR A 76 -1.86 -40.54 -7.56
C THR A 76 -1.92 -40.33 -9.07
N PHE A 77 -0.76 -40.17 -9.69
CA PHE A 77 -0.56 -40.12 -11.14
C PHE A 77 0.42 -41.23 -11.55
N PRO A 78 0.23 -41.88 -12.70
CA PRO A 78 1.19 -42.83 -13.26
C PRO A 78 2.53 -42.15 -13.57
N GLU A 79 3.61 -42.90 -13.49
CA GLU A 79 4.97 -42.42 -13.77
C GLU A 79 5.13 -41.91 -15.21
N SER A 80 4.37 -42.47 -16.16
CA SER A 80 4.34 -42.00 -17.57
C SER A 80 3.85 -40.56 -17.75
N CYS A 81 3.30 -39.94 -16.70
CA CYS A 81 2.87 -38.53 -16.72
C CYS A 81 3.93 -37.59 -16.15
N THR A 82 5.08 -38.10 -15.70
CA THR A 82 6.17 -37.27 -15.15
C THR A 82 7.05 -36.68 -16.24
N VAL A 83 7.62 -35.50 -15.97
CA VAL A 83 8.59 -34.88 -16.88
C VAL A 83 9.86 -35.74 -16.87
N PRO A 84 10.35 -36.25 -18.02
CA PRO A 84 11.64 -36.93 -18.06
C PRO A 84 12.72 -36.01 -17.49
N PRO A 85 13.62 -36.49 -16.62
CA PRO A 85 14.75 -35.68 -16.20
C PRO A 85 15.52 -35.23 -17.44
N ALA A 86 15.75 -33.92 -17.57
CA ALA A 86 16.47 -33.36 -18.71
C ALA A 86 17.84 -34.06 -18.82
N PRO A 87 18.23 -34.58 -19.99
CA PRO A 87 19.56 -35.15 -20.16
C PRO A 87 20.61 -34.06 -19.87
N ALA A 88 21.64 -34.43 -19.11
CA ALA A 88 22.77 -33.58 -18.81
C ALA A 88 23.38 -33.06 -20.12
N ALA A 89 23.54 -31.74 -20.21
CA ALA A 89 23.96 -31.07 -21.42
C ALA A 89 25.47 -31.23 -21.64
N ASP A 90 25.85 -32.14 -22.54
CA ASP A 90 27.11 -32.06 -23.27
C ASP A 90 26.81 -31.42 -24.64
N ARG A 91 27.45 -30.27 -24.90
CA ARG A 91 27.55 -29.69 -26.25
C ARG A 91 28.81 -30.24 -26.91
N PRO A 92 28.76 -30.54 -28.21
CA PRO A 92 29.32 -29.58 -29.17
C PRO A 92 28.50 -29.43 -30.46
N ASP A 93 28.61 -28.21 -31.03
CA ASP A 93 28.44 -27.78 -32.42
C ASP A 93 27.59 -28.60 -33.39
N GLU A 94 26.46 -28.02 -33.83
CA GLU A 94 26.01 -28.22 -35.21
C GLU A 94 25.31 -26.99 -35.79
N ALA A 95 25.75 -26.67 -37.00
CA ALA A 95 25.47 -25.47 -37.76
C ALA A 95 24.14 -25.57 -38.54
N LEU A 96 23.59 -24.39 -38.84
CA LEU A 96 22.56 -24.09 -39.85
C LEU A 96 21.32 -25.02 -39.93
N SER A 97 20.20 -24.55 -39.37
CA SER A 97 18.87 -24.89 -39.89
C SER A 97 18.07 -23.59 -40.15
N PRO A 98 17.47 -23.43 -41.34
CA PRO A 98 16.85 -22.17 -41.74
C PRO A 98 15.54 -21.92 -40.99
N SER A 99 15.39 -20.65 -40.59
CA SER A 99 14.22 -19.98 -40.03
C SER A 99 12.88 -20.73 -40.15
N ALA A 100 12.46 -21.38 -39.07
CA ALA A 100 11.07 -21.73 -38.85
C ALA A 100 10.19 -20.46 -38.82
N PRO A 101 8.99 -20.46 -39.43
CA PRO A 101 8.09 -19.31 -39.38
C PRO A 101 7.71 -19.02 -37.93
N LYS A 102 7.93 -17.76 -37.52
CA LYS A 102 7.57 -17.23 -36.21
C LYS A 102 6.09 -17.54 -35.95
N PRO A 103 5.73 -18.29 -34.88
CA PRO A 103 4.33 -18.54 -34.57
C PRO A 103 3.60 -17.19 -34.42
N PRO A 104 2.37 -17.05 -34.92
CA PRO A 104 1.58 -15.84 -34.69
C PRO A 104 1.51 -15.59 -33.18
N ALA A 105 1.68 -14.33 -32.79
CA ALA A 105 1.65 -13.89 -31.40
C ALA A 105 0.27 -14.18 -30.79
N GLY A 106 0.08 -15.41 -30.33
CA GLY A 106 -1.03 -15.78 -29.46
C GLY A 106 -0.94 -14.98 -28.17
N PRO A 107 -2.07 -14.79 -27.45
CA PRO A 107 -2.09 -14.08 -26.19
C PRO A 107 -1.04 -14.70 -25.28
N THR A 108 -0.07 -13.88 -24.89
CA THR A 108 1.07 -14.28 -24.08
C THR A 108 0.51 -14.85 -22.79
N ALA A 109 0.59 -16.17 -22.64
CA ALA A 109 0.32 -16.81 -21.36
C ALA A 109 1.18 -16.11 -20.30
N PRO A 110 0.63 -15.72 -19.13
CA PRO A 110 1.43 -15.09 -18.09
C PRO A 110 2.61 -16.00 -17.78
N LYS A 111 3.84 -15.50 -17.96
CA LYS A 111 5.04 -16.25 -17.55
C LYS A 111 4.86 -16.66 -16.08
N PRO A 112 5.09 -17.93 -15.72
CA PRO A 112 5.11 -18.32 -14.31
C PRO A 112 6.18 -17.48 -13.60
N ARG A 113 5.76 -16.70 -12.60
CA ARG A 113 6.65 -15.84 -11.82
C ARG A 113 7.66 -16.69 -11.06
N SER A 114 8.88 -16.15 -10.91
CA SER A 114 9.98 -16.80 -10.22
C SER A 114 9.54 -17.38 -8.87
N PRO A 115 9.79 -18.69 -8.61
CA PRO A 115 9.51 -19.34 -7.32
C PRO A 115 10.41 -18.85 -6.16
N TYR A 116 11.23 -17.82 -6.38
CA TYR A 116 12.24 -17.31 -5.46
C TYR A 116 11.93 -15.92 -4.87
N ARG A 117 10.68 -15.47 -4.93
CA ARG A 117 10.30 -14.21 -4.29
C ARG A 117 10.18 -14.42 -2.78
N GLU A 118 11.18 -13.97 -2.03
CA GLU A 118 11.15 -13.97 -0.56
C GLU A 118 9.89 -13.25 -0.05
N SER A 119 9.16 -13.91 0.85
CA SER A 119 7.95 -13.38 1.49
C SER A 119 8.23 -12.09 2.25
N ILE A 120 7.34 -11.10 2.16
CA ILE A 120 7.49 -9.84 2.91
C ILE A 120 7.43 -10.06 4.43
N TYR A 121 6.89 -11.19 4.89
CA TYR A 121 6.77 -11.51 6.32
C TYR A 121 8.06 -12.11 6.92
N THR A 122 9.12 -12.24 6.12
CA THR A 122 10.47 -12.57 6.60
C THR A 122 11.31 -11.31 6.80
N ILE A 123 12.32 -11.36 7.67
CA ILE A 123 13.22 -10.22 7.92
C ILE A 123 13.88 -9.75 6.62
N ASN A 124 14.44 -10.69 5.84
CA ASN A 124 15.11 -10.38 4.58
C ASN A 124 14.13 -9.79 3.56
N GLY A 125 12.94 -10.39 3.42
CA GLY A 125 11.91 -9.90 2.51
C GLY A 125 11.40 -8.51 2.90
N PHE A 126 11.22 -8.25 4.20
CA PHE A 126 10.82 -6.95 4.74
C PHE A 126 11.91 -5.88 4.53
N LEU A 127 13.15 -6.14 4.93
CA LEU A 127 14.27 -5.21 4.72
C LEU A 127 14.52 -4.93 3.25
N ARG A 128 14.39 -5.95 2.38
CA ARG A 128 14.46 -5.78 0.92
C ARG A 128 13.29 -4.96 0.38
N ALA A 129 12.08 -5.10 0.95
CA ALA A 129 10.95 -4.27 0.60
C ALA A 129 11.20 -2.80 0.98
N VAL A 130 11.64 -2.54 2.21
CA VAL A 130 12.03 -1.20 2.69
C VAL A 130 13.16 -0.63 1.84
N GLY A 131 14.24 -1.39 1.60
CA GLY A 131 15.35 -0.96 0.74
C GLY A 131 14.89 -0.61 -0.68
N SER A 132 13.98 -1.40 -1.27
CA SER A 132 13.42 -1.12 -2.60
C SER A 132 12.50 0.10 -2.67
N SER A 133 12.13 0.70 -1.53
CA SER A 133 11.39 1.96 -1.48
C SER A 133 12.30 3.18 -1.68
N PHE A 134 13.62 3.03 -1.45
CA PHE A 134 14.61 4.11 -1.62
C PHE A 134 15.11 4.21 -3.06
N THR A 135 14.18 4.45 -4.00
CA THR A 135 14.55 4.67 -5.40
C THR A 135 14.10 6.06 -5.85
N ARG A 136 14.91 6.70 -6.71
CA ARG A 136 14.57 8.01 -7.29
C ARG A 136 13.21 7.99 -7.98
N LYS A 137 12.86 6.86 -8.61
CA LYS A 137 11.58 6.65 -9.30
C LYS A 137 10.37 6.71 -8.36
N LYS A 138 10.54 6.37 -7.07
CA LYS A 138 9.44 6.37 -6.07
C LYS A 138 9.46 7.64 -5.21
N ILE A 139 10.64 8.06 -4.75
CA ILE A 139 10.79 9.23 -3.89
C ILE A 139 10.41 10.51 -4.64
N LEU A 140 10.89 10.70 -5.87
CA LEU A 140 10.64 11.95 -6.62
C LEU A 140 9.14 12.25 -6.82
N PRO A 141 8.30 11.34 -7.36
CA PRO A 141 6.88 11.61 -7.52
C PRO A 141 6.14 11.73 -6.18
N ALA A 142 6.56 11.00 -5.13
CA ALA A 142 5.99 11.13 -3.80
C ALA A 142 6.29 12.51 -3.19
N SER A 143 7.54 12.97 -3.24
CA SER A 143 7.95 14.30 -2.79
C SER A 143 7.28 15.41 -3.60
N LEU A 144 7.13 15.23 -4.92
CA LEU A 144 6.42 16.19 -5.77
C LEU A 144 4.93 16.29 -5.37
N ALA A 145 4.28 15.15 -5.09
CA ALA A 145 2.90 15.14 -4.59
C ALA A 145 2.76 15.91 -3.27
N VAL A 146 3.71 15.72 -2.34
CA VAL A 146 3.75 16.48 -1.08
C VAL A 146 3.93 17.98 -1.36
N ALA A 147 4.89 18.36 -2.21
CA ALA A 147 5.19 19.75 -2.53
C ALA A 147 4.02 20.49 -3.19
N VAL A 148 3.41 19.88 -4.22
CA VAL A 148 2.27 20.47 -4.95
C VAL A 148 1.12 20.77 -4.02
N VAL A 149 0.79 19.83 -3.14
CA VAL A 149 -0.36 20.02 -2.26
C VAL A 149 -0.03 20.97 -1.11
N TYR A 150 1.19 20.96 -0.58
CA TYR A 150 1.60 21.97 0.40
C TYR A 150 1.50 23.39 -0.19
N ALA A 151 1.93 23.57 -1.43
CA ALA A 151 1.78 24.83 -2.17
C ALA A 151 0.30 25.21 -2.37
N LEU A 152 -0.54 24.25 -2.76
CA LEU A 152 -1.98 24.48 -2.93
C LEU A 152 -2.66 24.83 -1.60
N GLY A 153 -2.32 24.14 -0.52
CA GLY A 153 -2.83 24.41 0.83
C GLY A 153 -2.49 25.82 1.31
N SER A 154 -1.24 26.23 1.10
CA SER A 154 -0.76 27.58 1.39
C SER A 154 -1.51 28.63 0.56
N LEU A 155 -1.67 28.39 -0.74
CA LEU A 155 -2.42 29.27 -1.65
C LEU A 155 -3.88 29.45 -1.20
N ILE A 156 -4.58 28.34 -0.91
CA ILE A 156 -5.96 28.39 -0.41
C ILE A 156 -6.01 29.11 0.94
N GLY A 157 -5.03 28.87 1.82
CA GLY A 157 -4.92 29.60 3.09
C GLY A 157 -4.80 31.11 2.90
N ALA A 158 -3.93 31.54 1.99
CA ALA A 158 -3.72 32.96 1.66
C ALA A 158 -4.95 33.60 1.00
N LEU A 159 -5.68 32.86 0.17
CA LEU A 159 -6.94 33.30 -0.43
C LEU A 159 -8.04 33.46 0.63
N LEU A 160 -8.20 32.48 1.52
CA LEU A 160 -9.20 32.53 2.59
C LEU A 160 -8.94 33.67 3.57
N SER A 161 -7.67 33.97 3.88
CA SER A 161 -7.32 35.09 4.76
C SER A 161 -7.62 36.48 4.17
N ARG A 162 -7.93 36.57 2.88
CA ARG A 162 -8.32 37.82 2.21
C ARG A 162 -9.84 38.01 2.10
N LEU A 163 -10.63 37.01 2.50
CA LEU A 163 -12.08 37.14 2.50
C LEU A 163 -12.53 37.96 3.71
N PRO A 164 -13.36 39.00 3.53
CA PRO A 164 -13.95 39.74 4.64
C PRO A 164 -14.96 38.82 5.33
N LEU A 165 -14.57 38.26 6.47
CA LEU A 165 -15.41 37.40 7.28
C LEU A 165 -16.12 38.22 8.36
N PRO A 166 -17.41 37.98 8.63
CA PRO A 166 -18.14 38.66 9.69
C PRO A 166 -17.52 38.33 11.07
N ALA A 167 -17.54 39.31 11.98
CA ALA A 167 -16.95 39.16 13.31
C ALA A 167 -17.49 37.91 14.02
N GLY A 168 -16.60 37.01 14.43
CA GLY A 168 -16.93 35.73 15.08
C GLY A 168 -16.95 34.50 14.16
N ALA A 169 -16.90 34.68 12.84
CA ALA A 169 -16.76 33.57 11.88
C ALA A 169 -15.45 32.78 12.08
N ASP A 170 -14.42 33.42 12.62
CA ASP A 170 -13.11 32.82 12.89
C ASP A 170 -13.20 31.61 13.84
N ARG A 171 -14.14 31.65 14.80
CA ARG A 171 -14.42 30.55 15.75
C ARG A 171 -15.16 29.39 15.09
N LEU A 172 -16.01 29.69 14.10
CA LEU A 172 -16.69 28.66 13.30
C LEU A 172 -15.72 28.03 12.30
N LEU A 173 -14.76 28.78 11.76
CA LEU A 173 -13.77 28.32 10.77
C LEU A 173 -12.61 27.55 11.37
N THR A 174 -12.33 27.70 12.68
CA THR A 174 -11.21 26.99 13.33
C THR A 174 -11.29 25.47 13.19
N PRO A 175 -12.43 24.78 13.45
CA PRO A 175 -12.55 23.34 13.20
C PRO A 175 -12.33 22.99 11.71
N PHE A 176 -12.82 23.83 10.79
CA PHE A 176 -12.61 23.63 9.34
C PHE A 176 -11.14 23.74 8.92
N THR A 177 -10.30 24.47 9.65
CA THR A 177 -8.86 24.56 9.31
C THR A 177 -8.13 23.25 9.54
N LEU A 178 -8.45 22.53 10.62
CA LEU A 178 -7.79 21.27 10.98
C LEU A 178 -8.31 20.11 10.13
N SER A 179 -9.62 20.06 9.87
CA SER A 179 -10.22 19.10 8.94
C SER A 179 -9.73 19.31 7.51
N LYS A 180 -9.58 20.56 7.05
CA LYS A 180 -8.96 20.88 5.74
C LYS A 180 -7.53 20.37 5.65
N GLN A 181 -6.71 20.54 6.68
CA GLN A 181 -5.34 20.02 6.68
C GLN A 181 -5.33 18.49 6.60
N MET A 182 -6.18 17.81 7.38
CA MET A 182 -6.30 16.35 7.35
C MET A 182 -6.77 15.84 5.98
N LEU A 183 -7.77 16.48 5.37
CA LEU A 183 -8.24 16.18 4.01
C LEU A 183 -7.10 16.28 3.01
N MET A 184 -6.35 17.38 3.10
CA MET A 184 -5.25 17.67 2.22
C MET A 184 -4.14 16.61 2.35
N PHE A 185 -3.75 16.26 3.58
CA PHE A 185 -2.80 15.17 3.84
C PHE A 185 -3.28 13.83 3.29
N PHE A 186 -4.57 13.51 3.46
CA PHE A 186 -5.15 12.28 2.97
C PHE A 186 -5.09 12.18 1.44
N VAL A 187 -5.42 13.28 0.73
CA VAL A 187 -5.33 13.35 -0.74
C VAL A 187 -3.88 13.21 -1.22
N ILE A 188 -2.92 13.88 -0.56
CA ILE A 188 -1.47 13.72 -0.84
C ILE A 188 -1.07 12.25 -0.73
N TYR A 189 -1.40 11.68 0.42
CA TYR A 189 -1.02 10.34 0.77
C TYR A 189 -1.56 9.37 -0.29
N LEU A 190 -2.84 9.46 -0.63
CA LEU A 190 -3.45 8.57 -1.63
C LEU A 190 -2.87 8.76 -3.03
N MET A 191 -2.60 10.00 -3.45
CA MET A 191 -2.02 10.27 -4.77
C MET A 191 -0.60 9.73 -4.87
N GLY A 192 0.26 10.08 -3.91
CA GLY A 192 1.66 9.65 -3.87
C GLY A 192 1.78 8.14 -3.69
N SER A 193 1.01 7.56 -2.76
CA SER A 193 1.06 6.12 -2.50
C SER A 193 0.56 5.30 -3.69
N ALA A 194 -0.44 5.77 -4.44
CA ALA A 194 -0.92 5.08 -5.63
C ALA A 194 0.08 5.08 -6.79
N LEU A 195 0.79 6.19 -6.99
CA LEU A 195 1.87 6.26 -7.97
C LEU A 195 2.99 5.28 -7.61
N VAL A 196 3.43 5.29 -6.34
CA VAL A 196 4.47 4.38 -5.85
C VAL A 196 4.00 2.92 -5.90
N ALA A 197 2.74 2.64 -5.57
CA ALA A 197 2.15 1.31 -5.66
C ALA A 197 2.12 0.82 -7.11
N GLY A 198 1.77 1.67 -8.07
CA GLY A 198 1.83 1.35 -9.49
C GLY A 198 3.24 1.00 -9.96
N ILE A 199 4.24 1.79 -9.57
CA ILE A 199 5.65 1.51 -9.88
C ILE A 199 6.09 0.19 -9.25
N THR A 200 5.72 -0.04 -7.99
CA THR A 200 6.06 -1.27 -7.26
C THR A 200 5.42 -2.50 -7.88
N LEU A 201 4.14 -2.43 -8.30
CA LEU A 201 3.48 -3.53 -9.02
C LEU A 201 4.17 -3.83 -10.36
N ASP A 202 4.65 -2.83 -11.07
CA ASP A 202 5.29 -3.06 -12.37
C ASP A 202 6.70 -3.65 -12.21
N GLU A 203 7.44 -3.24 -11.18
CA GLU A 203 8.71 -3.89 -10.76
C GLU A 203 8.50 -5.36 -10.41
N THR A 204 7.42 -5.70 -9.72
CA THR A 204 7.15 -7.07 -9.26
C THR A 204 6.58 -7.96 -10.37
N ARG A 205 6.06 -7.36 -11.44
CA ARG A 205 5.41 -8.06 -12.56
C ARG A 205 6.21 -8.04 -13.85
N GLU A 206 7.44 -7.50 -13.82
CA GLU A 206 8.31 -7.30 -15.00
C GLU A 206 7.63 -6.55 -16.16
N ASN A 207 6.58 -5.79 -15.87
CA ASN A 207 5.86 -5.02 -16.86
C ASN A 207 6.35 -3.58 -16.74
N ARG A 208 7.17 -3.09 -17.68
CA ARG A 208 7.66 -1.71 -17.61
C ARG A 208 6.72 -0.78 -18.35
N ARG A 209 5.98 0.06 -17.62
CA ARG A 209 5.11 1.08 -18.20
C ARG A 209 5.66 2.49 -17.98
N PRO A 210 5.37 3.44 -18.89
CA PRO A 210 5.76 4.83 -18.71
C PRO A 210 4.95 5.51 -17.59
N LEU A 211 5.56 6.46 -16.89
CA LEU A 211 4.99 7.16 -15.73
C LEU A 211 3.62 7.80 -16.03
N GLY A 212 3.44 8.32 -17.25
CA GLY A 212 2.21 8.99 -17.69
C GLY A 212 0.95 8.12 -17.63
N VAL A 213 1.09 6.79 -17.74
CA VAL A 213 -0.03 5.85 -17.63
C VAL A 213 -0.55 5.77 -16.19
N TYR A 214 0.34 5.86 -15.19
CA TYR A 214 -0.07 5.87 -13.79
C TYR A 214 -0.69 7.21 -13.41
N LEU A 215 -0.10 8.31 -13.84
CA LEU A 215 -0.64 9.66 -13.62
C LEU A 215 -2.08 9.77 -14.12
N ARG A 216 -2.36 9.34 -15.36
CA ARG A 216 -3.71 9.35 -15.94
C ARG A 216 -4.69 8.45 -15.17
N GLY A 217 -4.20 7.33 -14.65
CA GLY A 217 -4.97 6.46 -13.77
C GLY A 217 -5.34 7.15 -12.47
N VAL A 218 -4.36 7.76 -11.79
CA VAL A 218 -4.53 8.40 -10.48
C VAL A 218 -5.37 9.66 -10.56
N THR A 219 -5.22 10.50 -11.59
CA THR A 219 -5.98 11.76 -11.71
C THR A 219 -7.49 11.53 -11.79
N ALA A 220 -7.94 10.42 -12.39
CA ALA A 220 -9.35 10.04 -12.42
C ALA A 220 -9.95 9.75 -11.03
N HIS A 221 -9.12 9.57 -10.01
CA HIS A 221 -9.55 9.33 -8.64
C HIS A 221 -9.42 10.55 -7.72
N VAL A 222 -8.65 11.58 -8.09
CA VAL A 222 -8.38 12.74 -7.21
C VAL A 222 -9.66 13.48 -6.85
N ALA A 223 -10.45 13.89 -7.85
CA ALA A 223 -11.70 14.60 -7.62
C ALA A 223 -12.73 13.82 -6.77
N PRO A 224 -13.06 12.55 -7.08
CA PRO A 224 -14.03 11.80 -6.26
C PRO A 224 -13.52 11.47 -4.86
N ILE A 225 -12.22 11.23 -4.67
CA ILE A 225 -11.63 11.02 -3.33
C ILE A 225 -11.70 12.31 -2.52
N ALA A 226 -11.30 13.44 -3.11
CA ALA A 226 -11.34 14.73 -2.43
C ALA A 226 -12.78 15.12 -2.07
N ALA A 227 -13.73 14.95 -3.00
CA ALA A 227 -15.14 15.20 -2.75
C ALA A 227 -15.72 14.26 -1.68
N GLY A 228 -15.42 12.97 -1.74
CA GLY A 228 -15.88 12.00 -0.75
C GLY A 228 -15.32 12.26 0.65
N ALA A 229 -14.03 12.56 0.76
CA ALA A 229 -13.40 12.87 2.03
C ALA A 229 -13.85 14.23 2.58
N ALA A 230 -14.07 15.24 1.74
CA ALA A 230 -14.70 16.50 2.13
C ALA A 230 -16.13 16.29 2.64
N ALA A 231 -16.93 15.47 1.95
CA ALA A 231 -18.29 15.14 2.37
C ALA A 231 -18.32 14.41 3.72
N VAL A 232 -17.43 13.44 3.95
CA VAL A 232 -17.32 12.75 5.24
C VAL A 232 -16.93 13.71 6.36
N LEU A 233 -15.95 14.59 6.13
CA LEU A 233 -15.55 15.59 7.13
C LEU A 233 -16.68 16.57 7.44
N LEU A 234 -17.38 17.07 6.42
CA LEU A 234 -18.55 17.93 6.58
C LEU A 234 -19.67 17.22 7.36
N LEU A 235 -19.90 15.93 7.10
CA LEU A 235 -20.89 15.15 7.84
C LEU A 235 -20.50 14.98 9.31
N ILE A 236 -19.23 14.74 9.61
CA ILE A 236 -18.72 14.65 10.99
C ILE A 236 -18.88 15.99 11.70
N GLU A 237 -18.49 17.09 11.05
CA GLU A 237 -18.62 18.44 11.61
C GLU A 237 -20.08 18.84 11.82
N LEU A 238 -20.96 18.54 10.87
CA LEU A 238 -22.40 18.76 10.99
C LEU A 238 -22.98 17.96 12.16
N ALA A 239 -22.58 16.70 12.32
CA ALA A 239 -23.01 15.88 13.46
C ALA A 239 -22.57 16.52 14.78
N VAL A 240 -21.31 16.94 14.90
CA VAL A 240 -20.80 17.60 16.11
C VAL A 240 -21.57 18.90 16.41
N LEU A 241 -21.89 19.71 15.40
CA LEU A 241 -22.65 20.95 15.56
C LEU A 241 -24.09 20.69 15.99
N VAL A 242 -24.78 19.73 15.34
CA VAL A 242 -26.17 19.37 15.65
C VAL A 242 -26.26 18.82 17.08
N PHE A 243 -25.38 17.91 17.47
CA PHE A 243 -25.42 17.28 18.79
C PHE A 243 -24.86 18.15 19.92
N GLY A 244 -23.91 19.05 19.63
CA GLY A 244 -23.34 19.99 20.60
C GLY A 244 -24.30 21.11 21.03
N SER A 245 -25.43 21.29 20.33
CA SER A 245 -26.40 22.37 20.58
C SER A 245 -27.58 21.97 21.46
N ILE A 246 -27.68 20.71 21.92
CA ILE A 246 -28.81 20.20 22.70
C ILE A 246 -28.50 20.33 24.20
N PRO A 247 -29.18 21.23 24.97
CA PRO A 247 -28.89 21.42 26.38
C PRO A 247 -29.53 20.34 27.27
N LEU A 248 -28.67 19.72 28.07
CA LEU A 248 -28.87 19.20 29.43
C LEU A 248 -29.97 18.18 29.81
N VAL A 249 -30.78 17.65 28.89
CA VAL A 249 -31.59 16.42 29.17
C VAL A 249 -30.89 15.16 28.60
N GLY A 250 -29.71 15.36 28.02
CA GLY A 250 -29.11 14.48 27.03
C GLY A 250 -28.36 13.26 27.56
N THR A 251 -27.54 13.31 28.61
CA THR A 251 -26.42 12.34 28.79
C THR A 251 -26.75 10.85 28.63
N LEU A 252 -27.90 10.37 29.13
CA LEU A 252 -28.28 8.95 29.04
C LEU A 252 -28.97 8.60 27.69
N LEU A 253 -29.84 9.49 27.20
CA LEU A 253 -30.44 9.36 25.86
C LEU A 253 -29.38 9.57 24.76
N TYR A 254 -28.44 10.47 25.00
CA TYR A 254 -27.26 10.82 24.20
C TYR A 254 -26.29 9.65 24.14
N ALA A 255 -26.01 8.98 25.28
CA ALA A 255 -25.21 7.75 25.27
C ALA A 255 -25.86 6.63 24.44
N LEU A 256 -27.18 6.41 24.57
CA LEU A 256 -27.93 5.40 23.81
C LEU A 256 -28.04 5.74 22.31
N LEU A 257 -28.33 7.00 21.96
CA LEU A 257 -28.43 7.47 20.57
C LEU A 257 -27.07 7.53 19.88
N PHE A 258 -25.98 7.63 20.65
CA PHE A 258 -24.62 7.53 20.14
C PHE A 258 -24.13 6.09 19.96
N ILE A 259 -24.77 5.03 20.47
CA ILE A 259 -24.33 3.65 20.19
C ILE A 259 -24.30 3.36 18.68
N PRO A 260 -25.35 3.68 17.89
CA PRO A 260 -25.29 3.60 16.43
C PRO A 260 -24.22 4.49 15.82
N VAL A 261 -24.00 5.69 16.39
CA VAL A 261 -22.95 6.63 15.93
C VAL A 261 -21.56 6.06 16.20
N TYR A 262 -21.32 5.43 17.35
CA TYR A 262 -20.08 4.76 17.71
C TYR A 262 -19.84 3.54 16.84
N GLY A 263 -20.88 2.74 16.58
CA GLY A 263 -20.81 1.63 15.65
C GLY A 263 -20.45 2.08 14.24
N LEU A 264 -21.12 3.13 13.74
CA LEU A 264 -20.82 3.73 12.44
C LEU A 264 -19.41 4.33 12.41
N SER A 265 -18.99 5.06 13.45
CA SER A 265 -17.66 5.65 13.52
C SER A 265 -16.57 4.59 13.58
N LEU A 266 -16.81 3.49 14.30
CA LEU A 266 -15.90 2.34 14.36
C LEU A 266 -15.80 1.66 12.98
N ALA A 267 -16.93 1.50 12.28
CA ALA A 267 -16.95 0.95 10.93
C ALA A 267 -16.20 1.85 9.93
N VAL A 268 -16.42 3.17 10.00
CA VAL A 268 -15.70 4.16 9.18
C VAL A 268 -14.20 4.16 9.52
N ALA A 269 -13.84 4.10 10.80
CA ALA A 269 -12.45 4.03 11.23
C ALA A 269 -11.77 2.74 10.75
N ALA A 270 -12.43 1.58 10.88
CA ALA A 270 -11.93 0.32 10.38
C ALA A 270 -11.75 0.36 8.85
N ALA A 271 -12.73 0.89 8.11
CA ALA A 271 -12.64 1.07 6.67
C ALA A 271 -11.51 2.04 6.27
N ALA A 272 -11.30 3.11 7.05
CA ALA A 272 -10.22 4.07 6.83
C ALA A 272 -8.84 3.45 7.10
N VAL A 273 -8.69 2.63 8.14
CA VAL A 273 -7.43 1.92 8.43
C VAL A 273 -7.11 0.92 7.32
N VAL A 274 -8.07 0.09 6.91
CA VAL A 274 -7.87 -0.85 5.80
C VAL A 274 -7.61 -0.09 4.49
N GLY A 275 -8.34 1.00 4.25
CA GLY A 275 -8.19 1.86 3.09
C GLY A 275 -6.82 2.53 3.02
N PHE A 276 -6.33 3.06 4.15
CA PHE A 276 -5.01 3.69 4.25
C PHE A 276 -3.92 2.73 3.76
N TRP A 277 -3.97 1.47 4.18
CA TRP A 277 -3.00 0.48 3.73
C TRP A 277 -3.28 0.03 2.30
N PHE A 278 -4.47 -0.50 2.01
CA PHE A 278 -4.69 -1.32 0.81
C PHE A 278 -5.41 -0.61 -0.34
N TYR A 279 -5.96 0.58 -0.17
CA TYR A 279 -6.67 1.25 -1.25
C TYR A 279 -5.74 1.67 -2.39
N ALA A 280 -4.56 2.21 -2.08
CA ALA A 280 -3.57 2.61 -3.08
C ALA A 280 -3.12 1.46 -4.01
N PRO A 281 -2.70 0.27 -3.50
CA PRO A 281 -2.35 -0.85 -4.38
C PRO A 281 -3.55 -1.43 -5.15
N ILE A 282 -4.74 -1.44 -4.56
CA ILE A 282 -5.97 -1.86 -5.26
C ILE A 282 -6.25 -0.94 -6.45
N MET A 283 -6.18 0.37 -6.23
CA MET A 283 -6.38 1.39 -7.26
C MET A 283 -5.35 1.25 -8.38
N ALA A 284 -4.08 1.04 -8.03
CA ALA A 284 -3.01 0.83 -8.99
C ALA A 284 -3.21 -0.44 -9.85
N ARG A 285 -3.78 -1.51 -9.27
CA ARG A 285 -4.00 -2.80 -9.95
C ARG A 285 -5.24 -2.82 -10.83
N HIS A 286 -6.38 -2.29 -10.37
CA HIS A 286 -7.69 -2.54 -11.00
C HIS A 286 -8.18 -1.42 -11.94
N ARG A 287 -7.55 -0.23 -11.93
CA ARG A 287 -7.68 0.89 -12.89
C ARG A 287 -9.09 1.31 -13.35
N GLY A 288 -10.17 0.83 -12.72
CA GLY A 288 -11.55 1.01 -13.20
C GLY A 288 -12.33 2.14 -12.55
N GLY A 289 -11.67 3.25 -12.23
CA GLY A 289 -12.30 4.39 -11.58
C GLY A 289 -12.70 4.14 -10.11
N PHE A 290 -13.10 5.19 -9.41
CA PHE A 290 -13.31 5.18 -7.96
C PHE A 290 -14.27 4.07 -7.49
N ARG A 291 -15.43 3.95 -8.15
CA ARG A 291 -16.46 2.97 -7.80
C ARG A 291 -15.94 1.53 -7.84
N ARG A 292 -15.19 1.15 -8.89
CA ARG A 292 -14.64 -0.20 -9.00
C ARG A 292 -13.59 -0.45 -7.91
N SER A 293 -12.70 0.51 -7.67
CA SER A 293 -11.69 0.38 -6.60
C SER A 293 -12.31 0.21 -5.22
N MET A 294 -13.41 0.91 -4.92
CA MET A 294 -14.15 0.74 -3.66
C MET A 294 -14.80 -0.64 -3.55
N ILE A 295 -15.39 -1.16 -4.64
CA ILE A 295 -15.95 -2.51 -4.68
C ILE A 295 -14.86 -3.56 -4.43
N GLU A 296 -13.69 -3.40 -5.04
CA GLU A 296 -12.57 -4.33 -4.83
C GLU A 296 -11.98 -4.20 -3.42
N LEU A 297 -11.93 -2.99 -2.84
CA LEU A 297 -11.54 -2.80 -1.43
C LEU A 297 -12.51 -3.51 -0.48
N TYR A 298 -13.81 -3.39 -0.72
CA TYR A 298 -14.82 -4.10 0.06
C TYR A 298 -14.64 -5.62 -0.06
N ARG A 299 -14.50 -6.15 -1.28
CA ARG A 299 -14.27 -7.59 -1.51
C ARG A 299 -12.99 -8.08 -0.86
N PHE A 300 -11.91 -7.30 -0.93
CA PHE A 300 -10.64 -7.61 -0.28
C PHE A 300 -10.80 -7.65 1.25
N THR A 301 -11.52 -6.68 1.80
CA THR A 301 -11.81 -6.60 3.24
C THR A 301 -12.58 -7.83 3.72
N VAL A 302 -13.66 -8.19 3.03
CA VAL A 302 -14.49 -9.35 3.37
C VAL A 302 -13.72 -10.67 3.19
N ARG A 303 -12.90 -10.78 2.13
CA ARG A 303 -12.13 -11.99 1.84
C ARG A 303 -11.08 -12.30 2.90
N HIS A 304 -10.38 -11.27 3.41
CA HIS A 304 -9.27 -11.46 4.33
C HIS A 304 -9.66 -11.27 5.81
N ASN A 305 -10.74 -10.53 6.09
CA ASN A 305 -11.35 -10.37 7.40
C ASN A 305 -10.31 -10.16 8.53
N PHE A 306 -10.33 -10.98 9.59
CA PHE A 306 -9.42 -10.86 10.74
C PHE A 306 -7.92 -10.97 10.40
N SER A 307 -7.55 -11.61 9.29
CA SER A 307 -6.13 -11.66 8.89
C SER A 307 -5.56 -10.28 8.57
N LEU A 308 -6.40 -9.31 8.19
CA LEU A 308 -6.00 -7.93 7.93
C LEU A 308 -5.45 -7.26 9.19
N LEU A 309 -6.03 -7.53 10.36
CA LEU A 309 -5.62 -6.87 11.60
C LEU A 309 -4.15 -7.18 11.91
N PHE A 310 -3.76 -8.45 11.76
CA PHE A 310 -2.37 -8.88 11.94
C PHE A 310 -1.43 -8.32 10.87
N ASN A 311 -1.83 -8.32 9.60
CA ASN A 311 -1.01 -7.77 8.51
C ASN A 311 -0.82 -6.25 8.66
N ILE A 312 -1.87 -5.53 9.02
CA ILE A 312 -1.84 -4.09 9.30
C ILE A 312 -0.90 -3.80 10.47
N ALA A 313 -0.92 -4.62 11.54
CA ALA A 313 0.00 -4.45 12.66
C ALA A 313 1.48 -4.56 12.23
N ILE A 314 1.84 -5.58 11.43
CA ILE A 314 3.19 -5.72 10.89
C ILE A 314 3.57 -4.53 10.01
N LEU A 315 2.68 -4.15 9.09
CA LEU A 315 2.94 -3.04 8.17
C LEU A 315 3.08 -1.71 8.91
N ALA A 316 2.23 -1.46 9.91
CA ALA A 316 2.28 -0.26 10.74
C ALA A 316 3.55 -0.21 11.58
N ALA A 317 3.86 -1.29 12.31
CA ALA A 317 5.08 -1.36 13.10
C ALA A 317 6.33 -1.20 12.22
N GLY A 318 6.33 -1.84 11.06
CA GLY A 318 7.40 -1.78 10.08
C GLY A 318 7.61 -0.39 9.49
N ALA A 319 6.53 0.26 9.05
CA ALA A 319 6.58 1.64 8.55
C ALA A 319 7.07 2.59 9.64
N LEU A 320 6.48 2.53 10.83
CA LEU A 320 6.84 3.39 11.96
C LEU A 320 8.30 3.20 12.37
N ALA A 321 8.81 1.97 12.39
CA ALA A 321 10.20 1.70 12.75
C ALA A 321 11.16 2.25 11.68
N ALA A 322 10.89 1.98 10.41
CA ALA A 322 11.71 2.46 9.31
C ALA A 322 11.73 3.99 9.23
N THR A 323 10.57 4.63 9.35
CA THR A 323 10.48 6.09 9.28
C THR A 323 10.96 6.73 10.57
N GLY A 324 10.67 6.15 11.73
CA GLY A 324 11.16 6.63 13.03
C GLY A 324 12.68 6.65 13.09
N PHE A 325 13.35 5.63 12.55
CA PHE A 325 14.81 5.62 12.42
C PHE A 325 15.33 6.77 11.53
N LEU A 326 14.69 7.03 10.38
CA LEU A 326 15.07 8.17 9.52
C LEU A 326 14.88 9.52 10.21
N TYR A 327 13.76 9.71 10.92
CA TYR A 327 13.50 10.93 11.67
C TYR A 327 14.47 11.12 12.84
N LEU A 328 14.88 10.03 13.49
CA LEU A 328 15.92 10.07 14.52
C LEU A 328 17.26 10.55 13.93
N LEU A 329 17.69 9.96 12.80
CA LEU A 329 18.90 10.39 12.09
C LEU A 329 18.83 11.86 11.67
N HIS A 330 17.68 12.30 11.14
CA HIS A 330 17.49 13.69 10.77
C HIS A 330 17.57 14.63 11.98
N SER A 331 16.93 14.26 13.10
CA SER A 331 16.93 15.06 14.33
C SER A 331 18.34 15.14 14.93
N LEU A 332 19.08 14.03 14.97
CA LEU A 332 20.48 13.99 15.40
C LEU A 332 21.38 14.83 14.51
N GLY A 333 21.19 14.76 13.19
CA GLY A 333 21.93 15.59 12.24
C GLY A 333 21.65 17.08 12.44
N LEU A 334 20.40 17.45 12.68
CA LEU A 334 20.02 18.83 13.01
C LEU A 334 20.65 19.28 14.33
N ALA A 335 20.58 18.46 15.37
CA ALA A 335 21.18 18.75 16.67
C ALA A 335 22.70 18.96 16.56
N ALA A 336 23.39 18.09 15.81
CA ALA A 336 24.82 18.20 15.55
C ALA A 336 25.15 19.48 14.78
N ALA A 337 24.37 19.83 13.76
CA ALA A 337 24.54 21.07 13.00
C ALA A 337 24.35 22.32 13.88
N LEU A 338 23.34 22.31 14.76
CA LEU A 338 23.10 23.38 15.73
C LEU A 338 24.24 23.46 16.75
N GLY A 339 24.71 22.33 17.27
CA GLY A 339 25.86 22.26 18.15
C GLY A 339 27.12 22.85 17.51
N LEU A 340 27.42 22.48 16.27
CA LEU A 340 28.52 23.04 15.50
C LEU A 340 28.36 24.55 15.30
N SER A 341 27.16 25.02 14.96
CA SER A 341 26.92 26.45 14.74
C SER A 341 27.18 27.28 16.01
N ARG A 342 26.86 26.75 17.20
CA ARG A 342 27.17 27.42 18.47
C ARG A 342 28.67 27.56 18.70
N VAL A 343 29.44 26.53 18.32
CA VAL A 343 30.90 26.52 18.46
C VAL A 343 31.56 27.50 17.49
N PHE A 344 31.09 27.59 16.24
CA PHE A 344 31.74 28.38 15.19
C PHE A 344 31.21 29.81 15.01
N ILE A 345 29.93 30.07 15.30
CA ILE A 345 29.26 31.36 15.03
C ILE A 345 28.95 32.11 16.33
N GLY A 346 28.98 31.43 17.48
CA GLY A 346 28.69 32.01 18.81
C GLY A 346 27.26 31.74 19.29
N PRO A 347 26.96 32.04 20.58
CA PRO A 347 25.72 31.64 21.25
C PRO A 347 24.45 32.27 20.65
N ASP A 348 24.54 33.48 20.10
CA ASP A 348 23.41 34.23 19.54
C ASP A 348 22.85 33.61 18.24
N ALA A 349 23.66 32.83 17.52
CA ALA A 349 23.22 32.12 16.33
C ALA A 349 22.10 31.10 16.63
N SER A 350 22.04 30.56 17.85
CA SER A 350 21.03 29.58 18.24
C SER A 350 19.62 30.14 18.43
N GLY A 351 19.49 31.45 18.66
CA GLY A 351 18.19 32.16 18.66
C GLY A 351 17.53 32.20 17.27
N LEU A 352 18.34 32.24 16.21
CA LEU A 352 17.85 32.25 14.82
C LEU A 352 17.27 30.89 14.39
N PHE A 353 17.77 29.78 14.95
CA PHE A 353 17.29 28.44 14.63
C PHE A 353 16.15 27.96 15.54
N SER A 354 16.11 28.40 16.81
CA SER A 354 15.04 28.01 17.76
C SER A 354 13.68 28.64 17.46
N SER A 355 13.65 29.77 16.74
CA SER A 355 12.42 30.38 16.23
C SER A 355 11.88 29.70 14.97
N MET A 356 12.64 28.81 14.33
CA MET A 356 12.24 28.06 13.14
C MET A 356 11.57 26.75 13.54
N ASN A 357 10.29 26.79 13.93
CA ASN A 357 9.53 25.56 14.15
C ASN A 357 9.31 24.83 12.79
N PRO A 358 9.84 23.60 12.60
CA PRO A 358 9.89 22.93 11.30
C PRO A 358 8.52 22.41 10.82
N GLY A 359 7.51 22.32 11.69
CA GLY A 359 6.24 21.64 11.38
C GLY A 359 5.15 22.50 10.72
N VAL A 360 5.11 23.81 10.96
CA VAL A 360 3.91 24.63 10.61
C VAL A 360 4.27 26.02 10.03
N SER A 361 5.51 26.46 10.18
CA SER A 361 5.89 27.86 9.97
C SER A 361 6.82 28.12 8.80
N ALA A 362 7.40 27.09 8.15
CA ALA A 362 8.50 27.34 7.22
C ALA A 362 8.08 28.26 6.05
N LEU A 363 6.92 28.05 5.41
CA LEU A 363 6.47 28.96 4.34
C LEU A 363 5.79 30.24 4.83
N ARG A 364 5.13 30.19 6.00
CA ARG A 364 4.49 31.38 6.60
C ARG A 364 5.55 32.38 7.04
N VAL A 365 6.70 31.88 7.52
CA VAL A 365 7.93 32.65 7.76
C VAL A 365 8.54 33.06 6.43
N ILE A 366 8.79 32.16 5.47
CA ILE A 366 9.38 32.51 4.16
C ILE A 366 8.61 33.64 3.43
N PHE A 367 7.27 33.68 3.48
CA PHE A 367 6.49 34.75 2.85
C PHE A 367 6.25 35.98 3.73
N SER A 368 6.15 35.85 5.06
CA SER A 368 5.93 37.02 5.93
C SER A 368 7.22 37.73 6.35
N SER A 369 8.32 37.00 6.53
CA SER A 369 9.60 37.55 6.99
C SER A 369 10.44 38.14 5.86
N VAL A 370 10.31 37.65 4.62
CA VAL A 370 11.06 38.20 3.48
C VAL A 370 10.38 39.41 2.84
N PHE A 371 9.04 39.52 2.94
CA PHE A 371 8.29 40.56 2.23
C PHE A 371 7.46 41.53 3.10
N MET A 372 7.19 41.23 4.38
CA MET A 372 6.26 42.08 5.16
C MET A 372 6.76 42.56 6.52
N ASN A 373 7.81 41.97 7.11
CA ASN A 373 8.38 42.46 8.37
C ASN A 373 9.88 42.77 8.24
N SER A 374 10.22 43.67 7.31
CA SER A 374 11.43 44.48 7.39
C SER A 374 11.30 45.50 8.53
N GLY A 375 11.01 45.03 9.74
CA GLY A 375 11.07 45.81 10.96
C GLY A 375 12.52 46.14 11.26
N SER A 376 12.78 47.43 11.44
CA SER A 376 14.06 48.07 11.75
C SER A 376 14.96 47.23 12.67
N GLY A 377 16.01 46.61 12.13
CA GLY A 377 17.09 46.01 12.92
C GLY A 377 17.79 44.79 12.32
N GLN A 378 17.16 44.05 11.41
CA GLN A 378 17.82 42.90 10.76
C GLN A 378 18.60 43.33 9.51
N SER A 379 19.86 42.91 9.40
CA SER A 379 20.65 43.17 8.20
C SER A 379 20.13 42.33 7.02
N VAL A 380 20.24 42.85 5.80
CA VAL A 380 19.84 42.15 4.57
C VAL A 380 20.50 40.75 4.48
N LEU A 381 21.74 40.63 4.97
CA LEU A 381 22.48 39.37 5.03
C LEU A 381 21.80 38.34 5.94
N GLN A 382 21.30 38.74 7.12
CA GLN A 382 20.56 37.86 8.03
C GLN A 382 19.25 37.38 7.41
N GLY A 383 18.53 38.25 6.69
CA GLY A 383 17.32 37.87 5.96
C GLY A 383 17.57 36.79 4.90
N ILE A 384 18.66 36.93 4.13
CA ILE A 384 19.07 35.94 3.12
C ILE A 384 19.44 34.60 3.77
N SER A 385 20.19 34.61 4.88
CA SER A 385 20.55 33.39 5.60
C SER A 385 19.33 32.64 6.15
N ILE A 386 18.39 33.35 6.78
CA ILE A 386 17.12 32.78 7.28
C ILE A 386 16.32 32.15 6.15
N PHE A 387 16.26 32.81 4.99
CA PHE A 387 15.56 32.29 3.81
C PHE A 387 16.18 30.99 3.29
N ILE A 388 17.51 30.94 3.12
CA ILE A 388 18.20 29.75 2.61
C ILE A 388 17.99 28.57 3.57
N ILE A 389 18.16 28.78 4.87
CA ILE A 389 17.98 27.74 5.89
C ILE A 389 16.53 27.24 5.89
N GLY A 390 15.54 28.15 5.86
CA GLY A 390 14.13 27.80 5.81
C GLY A 390 13.76 27.00 4.56
N LEU A 391 14.30 27.38 3.40
CA LEU A 391 14.11 26.64 2.15
C LEU A 391 14.71 25.23 2.23
N SER A 392 15.93 25.10 2.76
CA SER A 392 16.60 23.81 2.93
C SER A 392 15.83 22.88 3.87
N LEU A 393 15.39 23.37 5.03
CA LEU A 393 14.60 22.56 5.98
C LEU A 393 13.24 22.15 5.40
N THR A 394 12.60 23.03 4.64
CA THR A 394 11.34 22.72 3.94
C THR A 394 11.58 21.61 2.91
N LEU A 395 12.63 21.71 2.11
CA LEU A 395 12.98 20.70 1.11
C LEU A 395 13.25 19.35 1.77
N ILE A 396 14.02 19.32 2.86
CA ILE A 396 14.30 18.09 3.60
C ILE A 396 12.99 17.47 4.15
N THR A 397 12.10 18.29 4.71
CA THR A 397 10.81 17.82 5.23
C THR A 397 9.94 17.22 4.13
N VAL A 398 9.86 17.86 2.96
CA VAL A 398 9.14 17.35 1.79
C VAL A 398 9.73 16.02 1.33
N VAL A 399 11.05 15.90 1.30
CA VAL A 399 11.73 14.65 0.93
C VAL A 399 11.48 13.55 1.96
N LEU A 400 11.55 13.84 3.26
CA LEU A 400 11.26 12.87 4.32
C LEU A 400 9.81 12.38 4.26
N ALA A 401 8.85 13.27 4.02
CA ALA A 401 7.45 12.91 3.80
C ALA A 401 7.28 12.06 2.53
N GLY A 402 7.99 12.38 1.44
CA GLY A 402 8.01 11.56 0.22
C GLY A 402 8.59 10.17 0.46
N ILE A 403 9.65 10.04 1.26
CA ILE A 403 10.23 8.76 1.67
C ILE A 403 9.23 7.96 2.53
N PHE A 404 8.53 8.60 3.47
CA PHE A 404 7.47 7.95 4.25
C PHE A 404 6.39 7.34 3.35
N ILE A 405 5.84 8.13 2.41
CA ILE A 405 4.85 7.66 1.45
C ILE A 405 5.43 6.50 0.61
N SER A 406 6.69 6.60 0.19
CA SER A 406 7.36 5.56 -0.59
C SER A 406 7.47 4.23 0.15
N ILE A 407 7.91 4.27 1.42
CA ILE A 407 8.03 3.09 2.29
C ILE A 407 6.66 2.43 2.44
N VAL A 408 5.67 3.20 2.93
CA VAL A 408 4.32 2.72 3.23
C VAL A 408 3.68 2.08 1.99
N ALA A 409 3.73 2.78 0.85
CA ALA A 409 3.16 2.27 -0.39
C ALA A 409 3.87 1.01 -0.89
N THR A 410 5.20 0.94 -0.77
CA THR A 410 5.97 -0.22 -1.23
C THR A 410 5.68 -1.47 -0.40
N ILE A 411 5.73 -1.35 0.93
CA ILE A 411 5.44 -2.49 1.82
C ILE A 411 3.98 -2.93 1.71
N SER A 412 3.04 -1.98 1.63
CA SER A 412 1.63 -2.27 1.45
C SER A 412 1.38 -3.01 0.13
N THR A 413 1.99 -2.55 -0.97
CA THR A 413 1.81 -3.17 -2.28
C THR A 413 2.32 -4.61 -2.32
N ARG A 414 3.47 -4.86 -1.67
CA ARG A 414 4.02 -6.23 -1.59
C ARG A 414 3.16 -7.15 -0.73
N ALA A 415 2.68 -6.67 0.42
CA ALA A 415 1.76 -7.44 1.26
C ALA A 415 0.43 -7.71 0.53
N TYR A 416 -0.10 -6.72 -0.18
CA TYR A 416 -1.29 -6.86 -1.01
C TYR A 416 -1.14 -7.91 -2.11
N ASP A 417 -0.03 -7.89 -2.86
CA ASP A 417 0.26 -8.90 -3.89
C ASP A 417 0.34 -10.31 -3.27
N GLU A 418 1.04 -10.49 -2.15
CA GLU A 418 1.20 -11.79 -1.49
C GLU A 418 -0.13 -12.33 -0.92
N MET A 419 -0.98 -11.44 -0.37
CA MET A 419 -2.32 -11.79 0.12
C MET A 419 -3.27 -12.19 -1.03
N GLU A 420 -3.21 -11.49 -2.16
CA GLU A 420 -3.99 -11.80 -3.35
C GLU A 420 -3.56 -13.11 -4.02
N GLU A 421 -2.27 -13.43 -3.98
CA GLU A 421 -1.71 -14.68 -4.52
C GLU A 421 -1.97 -15.90 -3.61
N GLN A 422 -2.53 -15.69 -2.42
CA GLN A 422 -2.80 -16.75 -1.43
C GLN A 422 -1.55 -17.60 -1.11
N VAL A 423 -0.37 -16.96 -1.13
CA VAL A 423 0.87 -17.63 -0.76
C VAL A 423 0.76 -18.05 0.71
N PRO A 424 1.03 -19.32 1.07
CA PRO A 424 0.98 -19.75 2.45
C PRO A 424 2.01 -18.97 3.26
N ARG A 425 1.52 -18.21 4.25
CA ARG A 425 2.34 -17.42 5.15
C ARG A 425 2.98 -18.34 6.17
N ASP A 426 4.29 -18.22 6.35
CA ASP A 426 4.95 -18.78 7.53
C ASP A 426 4.64 -17.89 8.74
N GLU A 427 3.73 -18.36 9.60
CA GLU A 427 3.25 -17.60 10.75
C GLU A 427 4.36 -17.35 11.78
N LYS A 428 5.34 -18.27 11.88
CA LYS A 428 6.44 -18.13 12.83
C LYS A 428 7.33 -16.95 12.47
N SER A 429 7.76 -16.85 11.21
CA SER A 429 8.56 -15.70 10.74
C SER A 429 7.77 -14.39 10.83
N ALA A 430 6.47 -14.40 10.54
CA ALA A 430 5.64 -13.20 10.65
C ALA A 430 5.50 -12.69 12.10
N VAL A 431 5.29 -13.59 13.07
CA VAL A 431 5.23 -13.23 14.50
C VAL A 431 6.60 -12.78 15.01
N PHE A 432 7.67 -13.46 14.61
CA PHE A 432 9.04 -13.06 14.97
C PHE A 432 9.37 -11.67 14.43
N LEU A 433 9.03 -11.39 13.16
CA LEU A 433 9.20 -10.09 12.54
C LEU A 433 8.42 -9.01 13.30
N LEU A 434 7.15 -9.27 13.66
CA LEU A 434 6.36 -8.33 14.45
C LEU A 434 7.01 -8.03 15.81
N GLY A 435 7.45 -9.06 16.53
CA GLY A 435 8.13 -8.91 17.82
C GLY A 435 9.41 -8.06 17.69
N LEU A 436 10.22 -8.31 16.67
CA LEU A 436 11.43 -7.54 16.39
C LEU A 436 11.12 -6.07 16.07
N LEU A 437 10.10 -5.81 15.24
CA LEU A 437 9.67 -4.45 14.89
C LEU A 437 9.15 -3.69 16.12
N VAL A 438 8.38 -4.35 16.99
CA VAL A 438 7.91 -3.75 18.24
C VAL A 438 9.08 -3.44 19.18
N MET A 439 10.03 -4.36 19.34
CA MET A 439 11.24 -4.09 20.13
C MET A 439 12.05 -2.91 19.57
N LEU A 440 12.21 -2.83 18.25
CA LEU A 440 12.88 -1.70 17.60
C LEU A 440 12.14 -0.38 17.85
N LEU A 441 10.80 -0.38 17.79
CA LEU A 441 10.01 0.81 18.12
C LEU A 441 10.22 1.23 19.57
N VAL A 442 10.16 0.31 20.52
CA VAL A 442 10.43 0.61 21.94
C VAL A 442 11.81 1.22 22.11
N LEU A 443 12.83 0.67 21.44
CA LEU A 443 14.19 1.21 21.47
C LEU A 443 14.28 2.62 20.88
N LEU A 444 13.59 2.89 19.77
CA LEU A 444 13.51 4.23 19.17
C LEU A 444 12.80 5.24 20.09
N PHE A 445 11.72 4.82 20.75
CA PHE A 445 11.02 5.64 21.74
C PHE A 445 11.91 5.96 22.95
N LEU A 446 12.61 4.96 23.48
CA LEU A 446 13.57 5.14 24.57
C LEU A 446 14.73 6.06 24.16
N ALA A 447 15.28 5.88 22.96
CA ALA A 447 16.36 6.74 22.45
C ALA A 447 15.91 8.20 22.37
N ARG A 448 14.69 8.47 21.91
CA ARG A 448 14.12 9.84 21.89
C ARG A 448 13.90 10.41 23.30
N TRP A 449 13.63 9.56 24.28
CA TRP A 449 13.44 10.01 25.66
C TRP A 449 14.78 10.32 26.36
N VAL A 450 15.83 9.55 26.04
CA VAL A 450 17.17 9.69 26.62
C VAL A 450 18.00 10.78 25.93
N LEU A 451 17.76 11.05 24.64
CA LEU A 451 18.44 12.12 23.90
C LEU A 451 17.65 13.43 24.06
N PRO A 452 18.12 14.39 24.89
CA PRO A 452 17.53 15.72 24.96
C PRO A 452 17.93 16.50 23.69
N VAL A 453 17.25 16.20 22.58
CA VAL A 453 17.37 16.93 21.31
C VAL A 453 16.14 17.78 21.08
#